data_AF-A0A3S2BQU0-F1
#
_entry.id   AF-A0A3S2BQU0-F1
#
_cell.length_a   1.000
_cell.length_b   1.000
_cell.length_c   1.000
_cell.angle_alpha   90.00
_cell.angle_beta   90.00
_cell.angle_gamma   90.00
#
_symmetry.space_group_name_H-M   'P 1'
#
loop_
_entity.id
_entity.type
_entity.pdbx_description
1 polymer ?
#
loop_
_entity_poly.entity_id
_entity_poly.type
_entity_poly.pdbx_seq_one_letter_code
_entity_poly.pdbx_strand_id
1 'polypeptide(L)' 'MKKDGDGRVEKGNQQLLARRLSEEVGISEPDARGLIKLIGTDWNSLLREARFLKERH' A
#
# COMPACT_ATOMS: atom_id res chain seq x y z
N MET A 1 -12.60 25.69 14.41
CA MET A 1 -12.96 24.37 14.96
C MET A 1 -12.92 23.32 13.84
N LYS A 2 -12.06 22.31 13.99
CA LYS A 2 -12.14 20.91 13.49
C LYS A 2 -12.35 20.63 12.00
N LYS A 3 -11.31 20.06 11.36
CA LYS A 3 -11.45 18.95 10.39
C LYS A 3 -10.50 17.81 10.77
N ASP A 4 -10.58 17.39 12.03
CA ASP A 4 -10.04 16.09 12.48
C ASP A 4 -10.98 14.98 12.00
N GLY A 5 -10.99 14.69 10.70
CA GLY A 5 -11.98 13.77 10.10
C GLY A 5 -11.47 12.83 9.03
N ASP A 6 -10.41 13.18 8.30
CA ASP A 6 -10.10 12.51 7.03
C ASP A 6 -8.97 11.46 7.12
N GLY A 7 -7.95 11.74 7.94
CA GLY A 7 -6.77 10.88 8.04
C GLY A 7 -7.00 9.48 8.65
N ARG A 8 -8.16 9.20 9.26
CA ARG A 8 -8.52 7.83 9.68
C ARG A 8 -9.07 7.00 8.52
N VAL A 9 -9.83 7.61 7.63
CA VAL A 9 -10.43 6.94 6.47
C VAL A 9 -9.34 6.62 5.45
N GLU A 10 -8.43 7.58 5.20
CA GLU A 10 -7.26 7.35 4.35
C GLU A 10 -6.35 6.24 4.89
N LYS A 11 -6.06 6.23 6.20
CA LYS A 11 -5.27 5.16 6.83
C LYS A 11 -5.95 3.80 6.75
N GLY A 12 -7.27 3.73 6.93
CA GLY A 12 -8.04 2.50 6.77
C GLY A 12 -7.97 1.98 5.34
N ASN A 13 -8.12 2.87 4.36
CA ASN A 13 -8.04 2.53 2.94
C ASN A 13 -6.63 2.08 2.54
N GLN A 14 -5.58 2.72 3.04
CA GLN A 14 -4.19 2.31 2.82
C GLN A 14 -3.90 0.94 3.42
N GLN A 15 -4.49 0.60 4.56
CA GLN A 15 -4.27 -0.69 5.21
C GLN A 15 -4.96 -1.83 4.44
N LEU A 16 -6.19 -1.60 3.97
CA LEU A 16 -6.88 -2.53 3.08
C LEU A 16 -6.14 -2.71 1.74
N LEU A 17 -5.64 -1.62 1.17
CA LEU A 17 -4.86 -1.64 -0.06
C LEU A 17 -3.53 -2.41 0.12
N ALA A 18 -2.85 -2.21 1.24
CA ALA A 18 -1.60 -2.92 1.54
C ALA A 18 -1.81 -4.43 1.67
N ARG A 19 -2.88 -4.83 2.36
CA ARG A 19 -3.26 -6.24 2.49
C ARG A 19 -3.57 -6.85 1.11
N ARG A 20 -4.38 -6.15 0.30
CA ARG A 20 -4.67 -6.61 -1.07
C ARG A 20 -3.41 -6.76 -1.92
N LEU A 21 -2.48 -5.81 -1.84
CA LEU A 21 -1.21 -5.86 -2.59
C LEU A 21 -0.32 -7.03 -2.14
N SER A 22 -0.28 -7.26 -0.83
CA SER A 22 0.43 -8.40 -0.23
C SER A 22 -0.13 -9.73 -0.71
N GLU A 23 -1.45 -9.90 -0.72
CA GLU A 23 -2.14 -11.10 -1.20
C GLU A 23 -1.94 -11.32 -2.73
N GLU A 24 -2.02 -10.25 -3.53
CA GLU A 24 -1.91 -10.32 -4.99
C GLU A 24 -0.50 -10.65 -5.47
N VAL A 25 0.52 -10.03 -4.87
CA VAL A 25 1.91 -10.18 -5.33
C VAL A 25 2.67 -11.22 -4.52
N GLY A 26 2.29 -11.45 -3.27
CA GLY A 26 2.99 -12.34 -2.34
C GLY A 26 4.18 -11.67 -1.64
N ILE A 27 4.13 -10.35 -1.44
CA ILE A 27 5.09 -9.61 -0.59
C ILE A 27 4.54 -9.45 0.83
N SER A 28 5.36 -9.04 1.79
CA SER A 28 4.89 -8.81 3.17
C SER A 28 3.99 -7.56 3.25
N GLU A 29 2.98 -7.55 4.13
CA GLU A 29 2.16 -6.34 4.34
C GLU A 29 2.97 -5.10 4.77
N PRO A 30 4.02 -5.18 5.62
CA PRO A 30 4.89 -4.04 5.89
C PRO A 30 5.51 -3.45 4.63
N ASP A 31 5.98 -4.29 3.71
CA ASP A 31 6.57 -3.84 2.44
C ASP A 31 5.52 -3.18 1.55
N ALA A 32 4.34 -3.79 1.44
CA ALA A 32 3.21 -3.22 0.71
C ALA A 32 2.80 -1.85 1.28
N ARG A 33 2.77 -1.70 2.61
CA ARG A 33 2.54 -0.39 3.27
C ARG A 33 3.65 0.61 2.97
N GLY A 34 4.91 0.15 2.88
CA GLY A 34 6.05 0.97 2.50
C GLY A 34 5.88 1.55 1.10
N LEU A 35 5.52 0.70 0.13
CA LEU A 35 5.24 1.11 -1.25
C LEU A 35 4.10 2.13 -1.32
N ILE A 36 2.99 1.88 -0.63
CA ILE A 36 1.85 2.81 -0.62
C ILE A 36 2.23 4.19 -0.07
N LYS A 37 3.10 4.24 0.94
CA LYS A 37 3.61 5.51 1.48
C LYS A 37 4.60 6.21 0.53
N LEU A 38 5.37 5.43 -0.23
CA LEU A 38 6.42 5.95 -1.12
C LEU A 38 5.86 6.48 -2.44
N ILE A 39 4.98 5.71 -3.08
CA ILE A 39 4.50 5.98 -4.44
C ILE A 39 3.00 6.27 -4.52
N GLY A 40 2.29 6.22 -3.39
CA GLY A 40 0.85 6.48 -3.31
C GLY A 40 0.00 5.24 -3.57
N THR A 41 -1.27 5.45 -3.92
CA THR A 41 -2.29 4.40 -4.00
C THR A 41 -2.62 3.95 -5.44
N ASP A 42 -1.80 4.31 -6.43
CA ASP A 42 -2.01 3.88 -7.81
C ASP A 42 -1.70 2.38 -7.96
N TRP A 43 -2.72 1.60 -8.32
CA TRP A 43 -2.63 0.14 -8.31
C TRP A 43 -1.63 -0.41 -9.33
N ASN A 44 -1.53 0.19 -10.53
CA ASN A 44 -0.59 -0.27 -11.55
C ASN A 44 0.87 -0.04 -11.14
N SER A 45 1.15 1.12 -10.55
CA SER A 45 2.47 1.46 -10.02
C SER A 45 2.84 0.54 -8.84
N LEU A 46 1.88 0.28 -7.93
CA LEU A 46 2.06 -0.64 -6.82
C LEU A 46 2.36 -2.07 -7.28
N LEU A 47 1.62 -2.59 -8.27
CA LEU A 47 1.86 -3.94 -8.80
C LEU A 47 3.25 -4.06 -9.43
N ARG A 48 3.68 -3.03 -10.18
CA ARG A 48 4.99 -3.02 -10.81
C ARG A 48 6.08 -3.08 -9.75
N GLU A 49 6.01 -2.19 -8.75
CA GLU A 49 7.06 -2.08 -7.74
C GLU A 49 7.08 -3.25 -6.77
N ALA A 50 5.90 -3.77 -6.40
CA ALA A 50 5.80 -4.98 -5.58
C ALA A 50 6.38 -6.22 -6.29
N ARG A 51 6.20 -6.34 -7.62
CA ARG A 51 6.80 -7.44 -8.39
C ARG A 51 8.32 -7.33 -8.43
N PHE A 52 8.85 -6.15 -8.69
CA PHE A 52 10.30 -5.90 -8.61
C PHE A 52 10.86 -6.19 -7.21
N LEU A 53 10.10 -5.86 -6.16
CA LEU A 53 10.51 -6.15 -4.79
C LEU A 53 10.56 -7.66 -4.51
N LYS A 54 9.55 -8.41 -4.98
CA LYS A 54 9.50 -9.87 -4.85
C LYS A 54 10.64 -10.56 -5.59
N GLU A 55 10.99 -10.11 -6.78
CA GLU A 55 12.10 -10.70 -7.57
C GLU A 55 13.48 -10.45 -6.95
N ARG A 56 13.60 -9.48 -6.02
CA ARG A 56 14.83 -9.16 -5.30
C ARG A 56 15.03 -9.95 -4.01
N HIS A 57 14.04 -10.74 -3.58
CA HIS A 57 14.04 -11.53 -2.34
C HIS A 57 13.92 -13.03 -2.64
#